data_AF-A0A0B6Y2B7-F1
#
_entry.id   AF-A0A0B6Y2B7-F1
#
_cell.length_a   1.000
_cell.length_b   1.000
_cell.length_c   1.000
_cell.angle_alpha   90.00
_cell.angle_beta   90.00
_cell.angle_gamma   90.00
#
_symmetry.space_group_name_H-M   'P 1'
#
loop_
_entity.id
_entity.type
_entity.pdbx_description
1 polymer ?
#
loop_
_entity_poly.entity_id
_entity_poly.type
_entity_poly.pdbx_seq_one_letter_code
_entity_poly.pdbx_strand_id
1 'polypeptide(L)'
;PLYVLHVKDLIRGVQRLLNRNPRARVAIRGTHVIYKGWPIHAAGGDVFAFEFNQILKREFSPLYDKVMYLDGWDMSVAAVNLNFHPERYVAKALMNQIFNHFIGRKQLLQ
;
A
#
# COMPACT_ATOMS: atom_id res chain seq x y z
N PRO A 1 -16.90 7.13 -6.79
CA PRO A 1 -15.81 8.13 -6.77
C PRO A 1 -14.64 7.68 -7.65
N LEU A 2 -13.89 8.62 -8.24
CA LEU A 2 -12.80 8.36 -9.20
C LEU A 2 -11.76 7.35 -8.69
N TYR A 3 -11.44 7.40 -7.39
CA TYR A 3 -10.54 6.44 -6.74
C TYR A 3 -10.98 4.97 -6.90
N VAL A 4 -12.29 4.68 -6.78
CA VAL A 4 -12.81 3.30 -6.95
C VAL A 4 -12.61 2.81 -8.38
N LEU A 5 -12.74 3.69 -9.38
CA LEU A 5 -12.50 3.32 -10.78
C LEU A 5 -11.01 2.97 -10.99
N HIS A 6 -10.10 3.75 -10.43
CA HIS A 6 -8.66 3.43 -10.47
C HIS A 6 -8.32 2.12 -9.76
N VAL A 7 -8.93 1.84 -8.59
CA VAL A 7 -8.74 0.55 -7.90
C VAL A 7 -9.27 -0.61 -8.74
N LYS A 8 -10.42 -0.46 -9.40
CA LYS A 8 -10.94 -1.48 -10.32
C LYS A 8 -10.00 -1.71 -11.51
N ASP A 9 -9.39 -0.67 -12.06
CA ASP A 9 -8.41 -0.79 -13.14
C ASP A 9 -7.16 -1.53 -12.69
N LEU A 10 -6.69 -1.24 -11.48
CA LEU A 10 -5.56 -1.94 -10.86
C LEU A 10 -5.87 -3.43 -10.70
N ILE A 11 -7.06 -3.79 -10.22
CA ILE A 11 -7.48 -5.19 -10.08
C ILE A 11 -7.52 -5.91 -11.42
N ARG A 12 -8.07 -5.27 -12.46
CA ARG A 12 -8.05 -5.84 -13.83
C ARG A 12 -6.61 -6.10 -14.29
N GLY A 13 -5.67 -5.20 -13.98
CA GLY A 13 -4.25 -5.39 -14.25
C GLY A 13 -3.64 -6.59 -13.51
N VAL A 14 -3.92 -6.69 -12.21
CA VAL A 14 -3.46 -7.80 -11.36
C VAL A 14 -4.02 -9.15 -11.83
N GLN A 15 -5.31 -9.21 -12.16
CA GLN A 15 -5.93 -10.43 -12.70
C GLN A 15 -5.27 -10.86 -14.01
N ARG A 16 -4.99 -9.93 -14.93
CA ARG A 16 -4.23 -10.23 -16.17
C ARG A 16 -2.82 -10.76 -15.88
N LEU A 17 -2.14 -10.23 -14.86
CA LEU A 17 -0.85 -10.75 -14.43
C LEU A 17 -0.97 -12.19 -13.92
N LEU A 18 -1.90 -12.44 -12.99
CA LEU A 18 -2.10 -13.75 -12.36
C LEU A 18 -2.56 -14.81 -13.37
N ASN A 19 -3.37 -14.43 -14.37
CA ASN A 19 -3.77 -15.32 -15.45
C ASN A 19 -2.58 -15.76 -16.32
N ARG A 20 -1.62 -14.85 -16.58
CA ARG A 20 -0.40 -15.17 -17.35
C ARG A 20 0.66 -15.88 -16.52
N ASN A 21 0.68 -15.64 -15.21
CA ASN A 21 1.62 -16.26 -14.28
C ASN A 21 0.93 -16.58 -12.95
N PRO A 22 0.34 -17.78 -12.81
CA PRO A 22 -0.37 -18.19 -11.58
C PRO A 22 0.51 -18.29 -10.32
N ARG A 23 1.84 -18.32 -10.50
CA ARG A 23 2.83 -18.34 -9.42
C ARG A 23 3.24 -16.94 -8.95
N ALA A 24 2.83 -15.88 -9.65
CA ALA A 24 3.11 -14.52 -9.22
C ALA A 24 2.43 -14.24 -7.86
N ARG A 25 3.11 -13.45 -7.04
CA ARG A 25 2.57 -12.88 -5.81
C ARG A 25 2.53 -11.37 -5.97
N VAL A 26 1.49 -10.73 -5.45
CA VAL A 26 1.30 -9.30 -5.57
C VAL A 26 1.27 -8.68 -4.19
N ALA A 27 2.01 -7.60 -3.99
CA ALA A 27 1.89 -6.76 -2.81
C ALA A 27 1.31 -5.41 -3.20
N ILE A 28 0.25 -5.00 -2.53
CA ILE A 28 -0.38 -3.70 -2.68
C ILE A 28 -0.01 -2.86 -1.47
N ARG A 29 0.69 -1.76 -1.71
CA ARG A 29 0.98 -0.76 -0.68
C ARG A 29 -0.22 0.16 -0.52
N GLY A 30 -0.73 0.26 0.71
CA GLY A 30 -1.74 1.25 1.08
C GLY A 30 -1.23 2.69 1.02
N THR A 31 -2.09 3.64 1.38
CA THR A 31 -1.70 5.05 1.47
C THR A 31 -0.62 5.24 2.55
N HIS A 32 0.09 6.36 2.53
CA HIS A 32 0.91 6.83 3.66
C HIS A 32 0.38 8.15 4.16
N VAL A 33 0.70 8.50 5.40
CA VAL A 33 0.25 9.72 6.05
C VAL A 33 0.85 10.95 5.37
N ILE A 34 0.03 11.97 5.13
CA ILE A 34 0.44 13.24 4.52
C ILE A 34 -0.09 14.39 5.38
N TYR A 35 0.78 15.01 6.17
CA TYR A 35 0.41 16.13 7.05
C TYR A 35 0.48 17.49 6.35
N LYS A 36 1.44 17.67 5.44
CA LYS A 36 1.67 18.95 4.73
C LYS A 36 2.10 18.68 3.29
N GLY A 37 1.65 19.53 2.37
CA GLY A 37 2.00 19.45 0.95
C GLY A 37 0.84 19.15 0.00
N TRP A 38 -0.40 19.01 0.50
CA TRP A 38 -1.58 18.96 -0.36
C TRP A 38 -2.47 20.20 -0.11
N PRO A 39 -2.76 21.03 -1.12
CA PRO A 39 -3.52 22.27 -0.90
C PRO A 39 -4.98 22.02 -0.50
N ILE A 40 -5.49 20.82 -0.74
CA ILE A 40 -6.88 20.44 -0.43
C ILE A 40 -6.88 19.08 0.27
N HIS A 41 -6.68 19.11 1.59
CA HIS A 41 -6.73 17.91 2.45
C HIS A 41 -8.05 17.12 2.32
N ALA A 42 -9.13 17.80 1.91
CA ALA A 42 -10.47 17.25 1.67
C ALA A 42 -10.74 16.83 0.21
N ALA A 43 -9.79 16.96 -0.72
CA ALA A 43 -9.81 16.31 -2.03
C ALA A 43 -8.80 15.15 -2.09
N GLY A 44 -8.03 15.00 -1.01
CA GLY A 44 -7.06 13.97 -0.82
C GLY A 44 -6.19 14.30 0.38
N GLY A 45 -5.75 13.27 1.09
CA GLY A 45 -4.80 13.38 2.18
C GLY A 45 -5.15 12.35 3.23
N ASP A 46 -4.73 12.63 4.46
CA ASP A 46 -4.98 11.75 5.59
C ASP A 46 -6.48 11.61 5.91
N VAL A 47 -7.27 12.65 5.61
CA VAL A 47 -8.73 12.68 5.84
C VAL A 47 -9.47 11.55 5.15
N PHE A 48 -9.00 11.10 3.98
CA PHE A 48 -9.60 9.96 3.26
C PHE A 48 -8.75 8.70 3.29
N ALA A 49 -7.64 8.69 4.03
CA ALA A 49 -6.74 7.56 4.05
C ALA A 49 -7.48 6.30 4.56
N PHE A 50 -8.33 6.45 5.57
CA PHE A 50 -9.15 5.36 6.07
C PHE A 50 -10.04 4.78 4.96
N GLU A 51 -10.85 5.60 4.29
CA GLU A 51 -11.75 5.17 3.22
C GLU A 51 -10.99 4.55 2.04
N PHE A 52 -9.87 5.14 1.64
CA PHE A 52 -9.03 4.62 0.55
C PHE A 52 -8.46 3.25 0.89
N ASN A 53 -8.03 3.04 2.13
CA ASN A 53 -7.54 1.75 2.60
C ASN A 53 -8.68 0.72 2.70
N GLN A 54 -9.88 1.12 3.14
CA GLN A 54 -11.05 0.22 3.13
C GLN A 54 -11.48 -0.16 1.71
N ILE A 55 -11.43 0.77 0.75
CA ILE A 55 -11.71 0.47 -0.65
C ILE A 55 -10.68 -0.53 -1.19
N LEU A 56 -9.38 -0.32 -0.95
CA LEU A 56 -8.36 -1.29 -1.37
C LEU A 56 -8.62 -2.68 -0.76
N LYS A 57 -8.82 -2.76 0.55
CA LYS A 57 -9.07 -4.02 1.27
C LYS A 57 -10.32 -4.74 0.71
N ARG A 58 -11.42 -4.00 0.52
CA ARG A 58 -12.67 -4.55 -0.04
C ARG A 58 -12.49 -5.05 -1.46
N GLU A 59 -11.98 -4.22 -2.37
CA GLU A 59 -11.94 -4.56 -3.79
C GLU A 59 -10.91 -5.66 -4.09
N PHE A 60 -9.82 -5.76 -3.32
CA PHE A 60 -8.84 -6.85 -3.44
C PHE A 60 -9.19 -8.11 -2.65
N SER A 61 -10.22 -8.09 -1.80
CA SER A 61 -10.64 -9.26 -1.02
C SER A 61 -10.88 -10.53 -1.84
N PRO A 62 -11.38 -10.51 -3.10
CA PRO A 62 -11.51 -11.74 -3.89
C PRO A 62 -10.18 -12.39 -4.29
N LEU A 63 -9.05 -11.68 -4.13
CA LEU A 63 -7.70 -12.14 -4.47
C LEU A 63 -6.83 -12.37 -3.22
N TYR A 64 -7.45 -12.57 -2.05
CA TYR A 64 -6.77 -12.64 -0.75
C TYR A 64 -5.65 -13.69 -0.67
N ASP A 65 -5.73 -14.76 -1.46
CA ASP A 65 -4.73 -15.85 -1.50
C ASP A 65 -3.52 -15.54 -2.39
N LYS A 66 -3.61 -14.49 -3.22
CA LYS A 66 -2.57 -14.04 -4.16
C LYS A 66 -2.03 -12.65 -3.87
N VAL A 67 -2.75 -11.87 -3.08
CA VAL A 67 -2.47 -10.47 -2.82
C VAL A 67 -2.21 -10.24 -1.33
N MET A 68 -1.05 -9.68 -1.03
CA MET A 68 -0.73 -9.10 0.27
C MET A 68 -1.06 -7.61 0.26
N TYR A 69 -1.69 -7.12 1.32
CA TYR A 69 -1.85 -5.69 1.57
C TYR A 69 -0.86 -5.23 2.64
N LEU A 70 -0.20 -4.10 2.40
CA LEU A 70 0.75 -3.48 3.32
C LEU A 70 0.17 -2.16 3.82
N ASP A 71 -0.06 -2.08 5.12
CA ASP A 71 -0.65 -0.91 5.76
C ASP A 71 0.40 0.20 5.90
N GLY A 72 0.63 0.93 4.80
CA GLY A 72 1.59 2.02 4.77
C GLY A 72 1.17 3.21 5.64
N TRP A 73 -0.11 3.30 5.97
CA TRP A 73 -0.69 4.42 6.68
C TRP A 73 -0.33 4.32 8.16
N ASP A 74 -0.65 3.18 8.78
CA ASP A 74 -0.27 2.91 10.17
C ASP A 74 1.25 3.00 10.40
N MET A 75 2.03 2.51 9.43
CA MET A 75 3.50 2.59 9.47
C MET A 75 4.08 4.02 9.41
N SER A 76 3.29 5.02 9.06
CA SER A 76 3.75 6.41 8.88
C SER A 76 3.06 7.43 9.79
N VAL A 77 2.12 7.00 10.64
CA VAL A 77 1.37 7.90 11.54
C VAL A 77 2.23 8.60 12.58
N ALA A 78 3.25 7.93 13.11
CA ALA A 78 4.16 8.53 14.08
C ALA A 78 5.30 9.34 13.41
N ALA A 79 5.35 9.37 12.08
CA ALA A 79 6.41 10.07 11.35
C ALA A 79 5.96 11.48 10.95
N VAL A 80 6.75 12.48 11.33
CA VAL A 80 6.56 13.85 10.85
C VAL A 80 6.76 13.87 9.34
N ASN A 81 5.69 14.14 8.60
CA ASN A 81 5.70 14.08 7.14
C ASN A 81 5.28 15.43 6.53
N LEU A 82 6.26 16.32 6.36
CA LEU A 82 6.03 17.75 6.09
C LEU A 82 5.97 18.11 4.60
N ASN A 83 6.23 17.18 3.67
CA ASN A 83 6.37 17.53 2.25
C ASN A 83 5.81 16.49 1.27
N PHE A 84 4.62 15.92 1.54
CA PHE A 84 3.92 14.87 0.76
C PHE A 84 4.69 13.54 0.58
N HIS A 85 6.00 13.58 0.42
CA HIS A 85 6.91 12.46 0.35
C HIS A 85 7.37 12.05 1.75
N PRO A 86 7.22 10.77 2.11
CA PRO A 86 7.71 10.27 3.38
C PRO A 86 9.23 10.42 3.47
N GLU A 87 9.71 10.67 4.69
CA GLU A 87 11.13 10.68 5.00
C GLU A 87 11.81 9.36 4.60
N ARG A 88 13.11 9.42 4.29
CA ARG A 88 13.85 8.26 3.77
C ARG A 88 13.77 7.04 4.68
N TYR A 89 13.73 7.24 6.00
CA TYR A 89 13.64 6.14 6.96
C TYR A 89 12.27 5.44 6.91
N VAL A 90 11.17 6.19 6.67
CA VAL A 90 9.83 5.63 6.49
C VAL A 90 9.77 4.83 5.20
N ALA A 91 10.30 5.37 4.10
CA ALA A 91 10.39 4.66 2.83
C ALA A 91 11.20 3.35 2.98
N LYS A 92 12.33 3.38 3.69
CA LYS A 92 13.14 2.19 3.98
C LYS A 92 12.37 1.17 4.82
N ALA A 93 11.64 1.60 5.84
CA ALA A 93 10.83 0.71 6.67
C ALA A 93 9.74 0.00 5.85
N LEU A 94 9.03 0.73 4.99
CA LEU A 94 8.01 0.19 4.08
C LEU A 94 8.60 -0.86 3.13
N MET A 95 9.74 -0.57 2.51
CA MET A 95 10.42 -1.50 1.61
C MET A 95 10.92 -2.75 2.35
N ASN A 96 11.45 -2.59 3.56
CA ASN A 96 11.91 -3.70 4.37
C ASN A 96 10.77 -4.68 4.71
N GLN A 97 9.54 -4.21 4.93
CA GLN A 97 8.39 -5.11 5.15
C GLN A 97 8.14 -6.02 3.94
N ILE A 98 8.18 -5.47 2.73
CA ILE A 98 8.01 -6.22 1.48
C ILE A 98 9.12 -7.26 1.34
N PHE A 99 10.38 -6.81 1.42
CA PHE A 99 11.51 -7.69 1.17
C PHE A 99 11.64 -8.78 2.23
N ASN A 100 11.41 -8.47 3.51
CA ASN A 100 11.41 -9.47 4.56
C ASN A 100 10.32 -10.53 4.35
N HIS A 101 9.18 -10.16 3.76
CA HIS A 101 8.12 -11.12 3.46
C HIS A 101 8.47 -12.04 2.29
N PHE A 102 9.05 -11.52 1.20
CA PHE A 102 9.30 -12.31 -0.01
C PHE A 102 10.66 -13.01 -0.06
N ILE A 103 11.69 -12.40 0.52
CA ILE A 103 13.07 -12.91 0.51
C ILE A 103 13.37 -13.68 1.82
N GLY A 104 12.52 -13.48 2.84
CA GLY A 104 12.73 -13.98 4.19
C GLY A 104 13.69 -13.10 4.98
N ARG A 105 13.55 -13.11 6.32
CA ARG A 105 14.68 -12.72 7.17
C ARG A 105 15.71 -13.84 7.04
N LYS A 106 16.98 -13.52 6.75
CA LYS A 106 18.04 -14.43 7.22
C LYS A 106 17.83 -14.54 8.73
N GLN A 107 17.38 -15.69 9.22
CA GLN A 107 17.52 -16.02 10.63
C GLN A 107 19.02 -15.92 10.89
N LEU A 108 19.42 -14.82 11.53
CA LEU A 108 20.67 -14.82 12.27
C LEU A 108 20.42 -15.81 13.38
N LEU A 109 20.87 -17.04 13.17
CA LEU A 109 21.00 -18.05 14.21
C LEU A 109 21.79 -17.38 15.33
N GLN A 110 21.11 -17.13 16.45
CA GLN A 110 21.75 -16.88 17.74
C GLN A 110 21.98 -18.23 18.41
#